data_AF-A0A6J0BHF3-F1
#
_entry.id   AF-A0A6J0BHF3-F1
#
_cell.length_a   1.000
_cell.length_b   1.000
_cell.length_c   1.000
_cell.angle_alpha   90.00
_cell.angle_beta   90.00
_cell.angle_gamma   90.00
#
_symmetry.space_group_name_H-M   'P 1'
#
loop_
_entity.id
_entity.type
_entity.pdbx_description
1 polymer ?
#
loop_
_entity_poly.entity_id
_entity_poly.type
_entity_poly.pdbx_seq_one_letter_code
_entity_poly.pdbx_strand_id
1 'polypeptide(L)'
;MLKMLLSVTLLTLVAIATADTGVKDPHYWDNHDVMVHLFEWKWSDIADECENFLAPQGYGGVQVSPPNENLIISDRPWWERYQPVSYILTTRSGTEDEFKDMVERCNTVGVRIYVDAVFNHMSSVADDGSYGTAGSQAYYSSLSWPGVPYTSDNFHTSCSISSYLDAYQVRNCYLEGLADLDQSQDYVRAEIVEYMNKLIEMGVAGFRIDAAKHMWPADFCCTVHSNQISFCRGGAGFIAFNLDSWDLQQTLQTCLSAGTYCDVISGSLVDGSCTGKSVTVGSDGTAYIEILTTEEDGVLAIHQNAKL
;
A
#
# COMPACT_ATOMS: atom_id res chain seq x y z
N MET A 1 -65.83 -13.56 31.62
CA MET A 1 -64.53 -13.87 32.27
C MET A 1 -63.43 -13.64 31.26
N LEU A 2 -62.54 -12.72 31.63
CA LEU A 2 -61.20 -12.39 31.18
C LEU A 2 -60.82 -12.40 29.67
N LYS A 3 -60.50 -11.20 29.19
CA LYS A 3 -59.90 -10.87 27.90
C LYS A 3 -58.44 -11.32 27.83
N MET A 4 -58.10 -11.81 26.64
CA MET A 4 -56.79 -12.08 26.06
C MET A 4 -55.83 -10.88 26.22
N LEU A 5 -54.62 -11.12 26.75
CA LEU A 5 -53.48 -10.21 26.59
C LEU A 5 -52.35 -10.98 25.90
N LEU A 6 -52.08 -10.62 24.65
CA LEU A 6 -50.85 -10.94 23.95
C LEU A 6 -49.70 -10.20 24.65
N SER A 7 -48.69 -10.94 25.11
CA SER A 7 -47.39 -10.36 25.45
C SER A 7 -46.48 -10.56 24.24
N VAL A 8 -46.21 -9.48 23.51
CA VAL A 8 -45.21 -9.44 22.44
C VAL A 8 -43.89 -9.10 23.11
N THR A 9 -43.06 -10.11 23.37
CA THR A 9 -41.67 -9.91 23.80
C THR A 9 -40.87 -9.44 22.58
N LEU A 10 -40.56 -8.14 22.55
CA LEU A 10 -39.68 -7.55 21.56
C LEU A 10 -38.24 -7.97 21.89
N LEU A 11 -37.70 -8.95 21.15
CA LEU A 11 -36.28 -9.30 21.18
C LEU A 11 -35.53 -8.20 20.42
N THR A 12 -34.96 -7.23 21.13
CA THR A 12 -34.01 -6.28 20.53
C THR A 12 -32.73 -7.02 20.22
N LEU A 13 -32.56 -7.39 18.94
CA LEU A 13 -31.29 -7.79 18.37
C LEU A 13 -30.38 -6.55 18.41
N VAL A 14 -29.48 -6.46 19.40
CA VAL A 14 -28.40 -5.48 19.35
C VAL A 14 -27.41 -6.01 18.33
N ALA A 15 -27.57 -5.59 17.08
CA ALA A 15 -26.50 -5.70 16.10
C ALA A 15 -25.38 -4.77 16.59
N ILE A 16 -24.36 -5.33 17.21
CA ILE A 16 -23.09 -4.65 17.42
C ILE A 16 -22.51 -4.52 16.02
N ALA A 17 -22.78 -3.41 15.34
CA ALA A 17 -22.00 -3.00 14.20
C ALA A 17 -20.61 -2.69 14.76
N THR A 18 -19.66 -3.61 14.57
CA THR A 18 -18.26 -3.28 14.69
C THR A 18 -17.99 -2.21 13.64
N ALA A 19 -17.83 -0.97 14.10
CA ALA A 19 -17.29 0.08 13.26
C ALA A 19 -15.90 -0.40 12.84
N ASP A 20 -15.78 -0.81 11.58
CA ASP A 20 -14.49 -0.93 10.92
C ASP A 20 -13.95 0.50 10.82
N THR A 21 -13.24 0.91 11.87
CA THR A 21 -12.47 2.12 11.82
C THR A 21 -11.34 1.81 10.84
N GLY A 22 -11.23 2.57 9.75
CA GLY A 22 -10.09 2.54 8.82
C GLY A 22 -8.77 2.98 9.49
N VAL A 23 -8.48 2.42 10.67
CA VAL A 23 -7.17 2.39 11.28
C VAL A 23 -6.34 1.51 10.37
N LYS A 24 -5.27 2.09 9.84
CA LYS A 24 -4.19 1.34 9.19
C LYS A 24 -3.66 0.36 10.22
N ASP A 25 -4.19 -0.85 10.21
CA ASP A 25 -3.89 -1.89 11.18
C ASP A 25 -2.54 -2.50 10.78
N PRO A 26 -1.49 -2.34 11.60
CA PRO A 26 -0.24 -3.06 11.34
C PRO A 26 -0.43 -4.58 11.53
N HIS A 27 -1.54 -5.05 12.11
CA HIS A 27 -1.81 -6.44 12.44
C HIS A 27 -0.88 -6.98 13.54
N TYR A 28 -0.36 -6.12 14.41
CA TYR A 28 0.41 -6.54 15.58
C TYR A 28 -0.44 -7.37 16.53
N TRP A 29 0.21 -8.28 17.25
CA TRP A 29 -0.43 -8.99 18.35
C TRP A 29 -0.66 -8.04 19.53
N ASP A 30 -1.62 -8.37 20.39
CA ASP A 30 -1.87 -7.60 21.61
C ASP A 30 -0.58 -7.42 22.43
N ASN A 31 -0.39 -6.21 22.97
CA ASN A 31 0.79 -5.82 23.75
C ASN A 31 2.13 -5.91 22.99
N HIS A 32 2.10 -5.96 21.66
CA HIS A 32 3.28 -5.78 20.82
C HIS A 32 3.19 -4.45 20.09
N ASP A 33 4.28 -3.68 20.14
CA ASP A 33 4.37 -2.36 19.54
C ASP A 33 5.71 -2.23 18.80
N VAL A 34 5.82 -1.27 17.89
CA VAL A 34 7.06 -0.92 17.17
C VAL A 34 7.54 -1.99 16.17
N MET A 35 8.08 -1.52 15.05
CA MET A 35 8.75 -2.34 14.04
C MET A 35 10.25 -2.06 14.05
N VAL A 36 11.06 -3.09 13.83
CA VAL A 36 12.50 -2.96 13.60
C VAL A 36 12.84 -3.23 12.13
N HIS A 37 13.74 -2.44 11.55
CA HIS A 37 14.31 -2.74 10.23
C HIS A 37 15.62 -3.52 10.41
N LEU A 38 15.56 -4.84 10.19
CA LEU A 38 16.74 -5.72 10.24
C LEU A 38 17.46 -5.71 8.88
N PHE A 39 18.09 -4.58 8.61
CA PHE A 39 18.73 -4.27 7.33
C PHE A 39 19.87 -5.23 6.99
N GLU A 40 19.77 -5.90 5.83
CA GLU A 40 20.73 -6.89 5.30
C GLU A 40 20.86 -8.20 6.10
N TRP A 41 19.97 -8.47 7.06
CA TRP A 41 19.98 -9.72 7.81
C TRP A 41 19.55 -10.91 6.95
N LYS A 42 20.04 -12.11 7.28
CA LYS A 42 19.57 -13.36 6.66
C LYS A 42 18.28 -13.83 7.30
N TRP A 43 17.48 -14.59 6.56
CA TRP A 43 16.15 -15.00 7.02
C TRP A 43 16.24 -15.93 8.23
N SER A 44 17.24 -16.82 8.28
CA SER A 44 17.52 -17.65 9.45
C SER A 44 17.87 -16.83 10.70
N ASP A 45 18.70 -15.79 10.56
CA ASP A 45 19.08 -14.92 11.67
C ASP A 45 17.86 -14.12 12.19
N ILE A 46 16.98 -13.66 11.29
CA ILE A 46 15.73 -12.98 11.67
C ILE A 46 14.79 -13.93 12.41
N ALA A 47 14.65 -15.17 11.93
CA ALA A 47 13.81 -16.17 12.58
C ALA A 47 14.26 -16.43 14.03
N ASP A 48 15.57 -16.57 14.23
CA ASP A 48 16.15 -16.73 15.57
C ASP A 48 15.96 -15.45 16.43
N GLU A 49 16.10 -14.27 15.85
CA GLU A 49 15.92 -12.99 16.56
C GLU A 49 14.46 -12.76 16.98
N CYS A 50 13.50 -13.18 16.15
CA CYS A 50 12.08 -13.18 16.48
C CYS A 50 11.79 -13.94 17.77
N GLU A 51 12.32 -15.16 17.87
CA GLU A 51 12.08 -16.07 19.00
C GLU A 51 12.88 -15.67 20.24
N ASN A 52 14.15 -15.31 20.08
CA ASN A 52 15.08 -15.12 21.19
C ASN A 52 15.00 -13.74 21.82
N PHE A 53 14.58 -12.71 21.06
CA PHE A 53 14.61 -11.32 21.53
C PHE A 53 13.33 -10.55 21.24
N LEU A 54 12.89 -10.46 19.98
CA LEU A 54 11.83 -9.53 19.59
C LEU A 54 10.49 -9.84 20.26
N ALA A 55 10.05 -11.10 20.23
CA ALA A 55 8.81 -11.51 20.90
C ALA A 55 8.89 -11.31 22.43
N PRO A 56 9.92 -11.78 23.15
CA PRO A 56 10.08 -11.51 24.58
C PRO A 56 10.09 -10.03 24.97
N GLN A 57 10.56 -9.15 24.08
CA GLN A 57 10.59 -7.70 24.31
C GLN A 57 9.34 -6.96 23.82
N GLY A 58 8.37 -7.66 23.21
CA GLY A 58 7.11 -7.06 22.75
C GLY A 58 7.21 -6.25 21.45
N TYR A 59 8.13 -6.60 20.54
CA TYR A 59 8.21 -5.96 19.22
C TYR A 59 7.09 -6.46 18.29
N GLY A 60 6.37 -5.54 17.66
CA GLY A 60 5.27 -5.85 16.74
C GLY A 60 5.69 -6.47 15.42
N GLY A 61 6.86 -6.13 14.89
CA GLY A 61 7.32 -6.73 13.65
C GLY A 61 8.69 -6.33 13.14
N VAL A 62 9.04 -6.91 12.00
CA VAL A 62 10.31 -6.76 11.30
C VAL A 62 10.07 -6.29 9.87
N GLN A 63 10.69 -5.18 9.48
CA GLN A 63 10.90 -4.88 8.06
C GLN A 63 12.15 -5.62 7.59
N VAL A 64 11.99 -6.43 6.54
CA VAL A 64 13.10 -7.13 5.87
C VAL A 64 13.59 -6.34 4.66
N SER A 65 14.87 -6.48 4.31
CA SER A 65 15.39 -5.98 3.02
C SER A 65 14.71 -6.70 1.84
N PRO A 66 14.78 -6.16 0.60
CA PRO A 66 14.09 -6.73 -0.55
C PRO A 66 14.36 -8.25 -0.70
N PRO A 67 13.31 -9.09 -0.76
CA PRO A 67 13.45 -10.55 -0.80
C PRO A 67 13.42 -11.13 -2.20
N ASN A 68 13.06 -10.33 -3.22
CA ASN A 68 13.07 -10.74 -4.61
C ASN A 68 14.47 -10.66 -5.23
N GLU A 69 14.67 -11.42 -6.30
CA GLU A 69 15.93 -11.52 -7.01
C GLU A 69 16.39 -10.14 -7.49
N ASN A 70 17.58 -9.77 -7.04
CA ASN A 70 18.22 -8.51 -7.36
C ASN A 70 19.53 -8.74 -8.13
N LEU A 71 20.02 -7.68 -8.78
CA LEU A 71 21.27 -7.67 -9.54
C LEU A 71 22.48 -7.95 -8.65
N ILE A 72 23.45 -8.73 -9.14
CA ILE A 72 24.74 -8.91 -8.48
C ILE A 72 25.71 -7.84 -8.97
N ILE A 73 26.19 -7.00 -8.04
CA ILE A 73 27.10 -5.89 -8.35
C ILE A 73 28.45 -6.13 -7.68
N SER A 74 29.55 -5.73 -8.34
CA SER A 74 30.90 -5.83 -7.75
C SER A 74 30.93 -5.22 -6.34
N ASP A 75 31.66 -5.86 -5.43
CA ASP A 75 31.78 -5.48 -4.02
C ASP A 75 30.49 -5.58 -3.19
N ARG A 76 29.41 -6.12 -3.77
CA ARG A 76 28.14 -6.46 -3.11
C ARG A 76 27.56 -5.32 -2.25
N PRO A 77 27.45 -4.09 -2.79
CA PRO A 77 26.96 -2.96 -2.03
C PRO A 77 25.50 -3.16 -1.64
N TRP A 78 25.06 -2.59 -0.52
CA TRP A 78 23.69 -2.78 -0.02
C TRP A 78 22.60 -2.39 -1.03
N TRP A 79 22.87 -1.36 -1.83
CA TRP A 79 21.91 -0.84 -2.81
C TRP A 79 21.70 -1.77 -4.01
N GLU A 80 22.51 -2.84 -4.17
CA GLU A 80 22.26 -3.85 -5.21
C GLU A 80 20.87 -4.50 -5.05
N ARG A 81 20.32 -4.54 -3.83
CA ARG A 81 18.99 -5.08 -3.54
C ARG A 81 17.84 -4.26 -4.11
N TYR A 82 18.08 -2.98 -4.36
CA TYR A 82 17.10 -2.06 -4.95
C TYR A 82 17.21 -2.05 -6.49
N GLN A 83 17.79 -3.09 -7.07
CA GLN A 83 17.88 -3.28 -8.51
C GLN A 83 17.29 -4.64 -8.89
N PRO A 84 15.94 -4.75 -8.96
CA PRO A 84 15.27 -6.01 -9.27
C PRO A 84 15.71 -6.59 -10.61
N VAL A 85 15.83 -7.91 -10.66
CA VAL A 85 16.02 -8.69 -11.88
C VAL A 85 14.83 -9.62 -12.11
N SER A 86 14.24 -10.16 -11.04
CA SER A 86 12.96 -10.84 -11.10
C SER A 86 12.21 -10.82 -9.76
N TYR A 87 11.07 -11.50 -9.71
CA TYR A 87 10.28 -11.74 -8.50
C TYR A 87 10.55 -13.10 -7.84
N ILE A 88 11.61 -13.81 -8.24
CA ILE A 88 12.06 -15.05 -7.58
C ILE A 88 12.62 -14.73 -6.20
N LEU A 89 12.25 -15.49 -5.16
CA LEU A 89 12.69 -15.25 -3.79
C LEU A 89 14.03 -15.93 -3.49
N THR A 90 15.12 -15.44 -4.09
CA THR A 90 16.47 -15.92 -3.80
C THR A 90 17.45 -14.76 -3.83
N THR A 91 18.05 -14.46 -2.68
CA THR A 91 18.93 -13.29 -2.48
C THR A 91 20.12 -13.64 -1.58
N ARG A 92 20.92 -12.64 -1.21
CA ARG A 92 21.97 -12.81 -0.18
C ARG A 92 21.43 -13.21 1.19
N SER A 93 20.15 -12.94 1.47
CA SER A 93 19.54 -13.29 2.75
C SER A 93 19.08 -14.74 2.86
N GLY A 94 18.88 -15.42 1.73
CA GLY A 94 18.44 -16.82 1.71
C GLY A 94 17.60 -17.18 0.49
N THR A 95 17.11 -18.42 0.51
CA THR A 95 16.19 -19.01 -0.47
C THR A 95 14.72 -18.76 -0.10
N GLU A 96 13.81 -19.16 -1.00
CA GLU A 96 12.37 -19.07 -0.78
C GLU A 96 11.92 -19.91 0.42
N ASP A 97 12.49 -21.10 0.59
CA ASP A 97 12.19 -21.98 1.73
C ASP A 97 12.65 -21.34 3.05
N GLU A 98 13.83 -20.71 3.08
CA GLU A 98 14.33 -20.00 4.26
C GLU A 98 13.49 -18.75 4.56
N PHE A 99 12.98 -18.06 3.54
CA PHE A 99 12.05 -16.93 3.73
C PHE A 99 10.74 -17.40 4.35
N LYS A 100 10.18 -18.50 3.83
CA LYS A 100 8.95 -19.09 4.36
C LYS A 100 9.10 -19.57 5.80
N ASP A 101 10.21 -20.23 6.13
CA ASP A 101 10.53 -20.65 7.50
C ASP A 101 10.59 -19.46 8.46
N MET A 102 11.27 -18.37 8.07
CA MET A 102 11.33 -17.15 8.85
C MET A 102 9.94 -16.55 9.10
N VAL A 103 9.12 -16.44 8.05
CA VAL A 103 7.75 -15.90 8.18
C VAL A 103 6.90 -16.76 9.11
N GLU A 104 6.97 -18.09 8.98
CA GLU A 104 6.22 -19.02 9.84
C GLU A 104 6.66 -18.92 11.31
N ARG A 105 7.97 -18.95 11.58
CA ARG A 105 8.52 -18.88 12.94
C ARG A 105 8.23 -17.55 13.62
N CYS A 106 8.48 -16.43 12.93
CA CYS A 106 8.18 -15.10 13.47
C CYS A 106 6.68 -14.92 13.77
N ASN A 107 5.80 -15.32 12.83
CA ASN A 107 4.35 -15.24 13.06
C ASN A 107 3.89 -16.11 14.24
N THR A 108 4.49 -17.28 14.43
CA THR A 108 4.17 -18.20 15.55
C THR A 108 4.41 -17.56 16.91
N VAL A 109 5.43 -16.71 17.03
CA VAL A 109 5.78 -16.00 18.27
C VAL A 109 5.22 -14.58 18.34
N GLY A 110 4.34 -14.19 17.41
CA GLY A 110 3.65 -12.90 17.46
C GLY A 110 4.39 -11.72 16.85
N VAL A 111 5.46 -11.96 16.08
CA VAL A 111 6.25 -10.93 15.39
C VAL A 111 5.88 -10.94 13.90
N ARG A 112 5.34 -9.83 13.39
CA ARG A 112 4.92 -9.71 11.99
C ARG A 112 6.09 -9.41 11.04
N ILE A 113 6.00 -9.90 9.80
CA ILE A 113 6.98 -9.61 8.75
C ILE A 113 6.41 -8.59 7.76
N TYR A 114 7.19 -7.56 7.45
CA TYR A 114 6.90 -6.55 6.43
C TYR A 114 7.98 -6.57 5.37
N VAL A 115 7.57 -6.69 4.11
CA VAL A 115 8.50 -6.79 2.98
C VAL A 115 8.81 -5.41 2.41
N ASP A 116 10.09 -5.10 2.21
CA ASP A 116 10.51 -3.99 1.36
C ASP A 116 10.26 -4.36 -0.11
N ALA A 117 9.22 -3.76 -0.71
CA ALA A 117 8.73 -4.09 -2.04
C ALA A 117 9.23 -3.06 -3.06
N VAL A 118 10.07 -3.51 -3.98
CA VAL A 118 10.67 -2.69 -5.04
C VAL A 118 10.03 -3.06 -6.38
N PHE A 119 9.07 -2.25 -6.82
CA PHE A 119 8.35 -2.47 -8.10
C PHE A 119 8.11 -1.18 -8.90
N ASN A 120 8.75 -0.08 -8.51
CA ASN A 120 8.79 1.12 -9.36
C ASN A 120 9.59 0.86 -10.64
N HIS A 121 10.72 0.16 -10.50
CA HIS A 121 11.73 0.02 -11.53
C HIS A 121 12.37 -1.37 -11.51
N MET A 122 13.10 -1.68 -12.58
CA MET A 122 14.06 -2.79 -12.65
C MET A 122 15.50 -2.25 -12.58
N SER A 123 16.48 -3.15 -12.58
CA SER A 123 17.91 -2.82 -12.45
C SER A 123 18.46 -1.85 -13.52
N SER A 124 19.42 -1.00 -13.16
CA SER A 124 20.27 -0.28 -14.11
C SER A 124 21.54 -1.11 -14.36
N VAL A 125 21.61 -1.95 -15.39
CA VAL A 125 22.80 -2.81 -15.56
C VAL A 125 23.98 -2.02 -16.15
N ALA A 126 25.20 -2.32 -15.67
CA ALA A 126 26.44 -1.79 -16.25
C ALA A 126 26.79 -2.49 -17.57
N ASP A 127 26.49 -3.79 -17.69
CA ASP A 127 26.68 -4.62 -18.88
C ASP A 127 25.47 -5.54 -19.09
N ASP A 128 24.99 -5.63 -20.34
CA ASP A 128 23.89 -6.52 -20.72
C ASP A 128 24.21 -8.00 -20.50
N GLY A 129 23.22 -8.75 -20.03
CA GLY A 129 23.37 -10.15 -19.68
C GLY A 129 23.94 -10.39 -18.28
N SER A 130 24.02 -9.34 -17.45
CA SER A 130 24.30 -9.45 -16.02
C SER A 130 23.27 -10.35 -15.33
N TYR A 131 23.70 -11.06 -14.28
CA TYR A 131 22.89 -12.04 -13.58
C TYR A 131 22.34 -11.50 -12.26
N GLY A 132 21.11 -11.88 -11.96
CA GLY A 132 20.51 -11.75 -10.64
C GLY A 132 20.99 -12.85 -9.70
N THR A 133 20.63 -12.67 -8.43
CA THR A 133 20.95 -13.58 -7.32
C THR A 133 20.33 -14.98 -7.44
N ALA A 134 19.34 -15.17 -8.30
CA ALA A 134 18.71 -16.46 -8.62
C ALA A 134 19.12 -17.01 -10.00
N GLY A 135 19.98 -16.29 -10.74
CA GLY A 135 20.51 -16.69 -12.04
C GLY A 135 19.74 -16.17 -13.25
N SER A 136 18.70 -15.36 -13.07
CA SER A 136 18.01 -14.68 -14.17
C SER A 136 18.93 -13.64 -14.81
N GLN A 137 18.77 -13.37 -16.10
CA GLN A 137 19.54 -12.35 -16.81
C GLN A 137 18.77 -11.04 -16.92
N ALA A 138 19.50 -9.93 -16.95
CA ALA A 138 18.97 -8.59 -17.21
C ALA A 138 19.68 -7.96 -18.42
N TYR A 139 18.88 -7.41 -19.34
CA TYR A 139 19.36 -6.72 -20.54
C TYR A 139 18.79 -5.30 -20.56
N TYR A 140 19.54 -4.33 -20.06
CA TYR A 140 19.08 -2.96 -19.92
C TYR A 140 19.02 -2.23 -21.27
N SER A 141 19.95 -2.51 -22.20
CA SER A 141 19.96 -1.80 -23.49
C SER A 141 18.73 -2.12 -24.36
N SER A 142 18.20 -3.34 -24.24
CA SER A 142 16.98 -3.80 -24.91
C SER A 142 15.75 -3.77 -24.02
N LEU A 143 15.88 -3.30 -22.76
CA LEU A 143 14.85 -3.30 -21.73
C LEU A 143 14.15 -4.66 -21.58
N SER A 144 14.94 -5.72 -21.36
CA SER A 144 14.43 -7.08 -21.22
C SER A 144 14.87 -7.75 -19.92
N TRP A 145 13.88 -8.25 -19.17
CA TRP A 145 14.05 -9.05 -17.95
C TRP A 145 13.27 -10.35 -18.06
N PRO A 146 13.85 -11.40 -18.68
CA PRO A 146 13.17 -12.67 -18.92
C PRO A 146 12.71 -13.43 -17.66
N GLY A 147 13.19 -13.06 -16.46
CA GLY A 147 12.74 -13.65 -15.20
C GLY A 147 11.32 -13.24 -14.77
N VAL A 148 10.76 -12.15 -15.33
CA VAL A 148 9.36 -11.68 -15.16
C VAL A 148 8.67 -11.57 -16.53
N PRO A 149 9.22 -12.21 -17.56
CA PRO A 149 9.09 -11.78 -18.96
C PRO A 149 8.89 -10.30 -19.34
N TYR A 150 9.41 -9.31 -18.61
CA TYR A 150 9.30 -7.91 -19.06
C TYR A 150 10.12 -7.62 -20.33
N THR A 151 9.52 -6.83 -21.23
CA THR A 151 10.12 -6.33 -22.46
C THR A 151 10.05 -4.81 -22.51
N SER A 152 10.64 -4.18 -23.54
CA SER A 152 10.66 -2.72 -23.70
C SER A 152 9.29 -2.06 -23.64
N ASP A 153 8.24 -2.79 -24.02
CA ASP A 153 6.87 -2.29 -24.02
C ASP A 153 6.33 -2.06 -22.59
N ASN A 154 6.94 -2.68 -21.57
CA ASN A 154 6.49 -2.62 -20.19
C ASN A 154 7.15 -1.50 -19.36
N PHE A 155 7.94 -0.64 -20.01
CA PHE A 155 8.64 0.46 -19.38
C PHE A 155 8.19 1.79 -19.96
N HIS A 156 8.26 2.84 -19.14
CA HIS A 156 8.13 4.19 -19.64
C HIS A 156 9.27 4.52 -20.62
N THR A 157 9.00 5.47 -21.51
CA THR A 157 10.03 6.00 -22.41
C THR A 157 11.15 6.64 -21.59
N SER A 158 12.39 6.20 -21.84
CA SER A 158 13.57 6.67 -21.10
C SER A 158 13.69 8.21 -21.08
N CYS A 159 13.66 8.76 -19.88
CA CYS A 159 13.98 10.15 -19.55
C CYS A 159 14.58 10.25 -18.15
N SER A 160 15.11 11.42 -17.76
CA SER A 160 15.68 11.64 -16.43
C SER A 160 14.88 12.68 -15.65
N ILE A 161 14.83 12.54 -14.32
CA ILE A 161 14.17 13.49 -13.43
C ILE A 161 15.04 14.75 -13.28
N SER A 162 14.64 15.85 -13.91
CA SER A 162 15.34 17.13 -13.80
C SER A 162 14.68 18.09 -12.81
N SER A 163 13.40 17.88 -12.49
CA SER A 163 12.63 18.72 -11.57
C SER A 163 11.69 17.90 -10.71
N TYR A 164 11.87 17.98 -9.39
CA TYR A 164 10.95 17.38 -8.42
C TYR A 164 9.64 18.17 -8.20
N LEU A 165 9.49 19.31 -8.89
CA LEU A 165 8.24 20.07 -8.95
C LEU A 165 7.34 19.63 -10.10
N ASP A 166 7.86 18.81 -11.02
CA ASP A 166 7.11 18.24 -12.13
C ASP A 166 6.73 16.79 -11.78
N ALA A 167 5.45 16.58 -11.42
CA ALA A 167 4.94 15.28 -11.02
C ALA A 167 5.03 14.24 -12.15
N TYR A 168 4.95 14.66 -13.41
CA TYR A 168 5.07 13.75 -14.55
C TYR A 168 6.50 13.22 -14.66
N GLN A 169 7.50 14.10 -14.61
CA GLN A 169 8.90 13.65 -14.60
C GLN A 169 9.20 12.74 -13.42
N VAL A 170 8.73 13.12 -12.22
CA VAL A 170 8.98 12.33 -11.01
C VAL A 170 8.44 10.90 -11.12
N ARG A 171 7.35 10.68 -11.86
CA ARG A 171 6.62 9.40 -11.91
C ARG A 171 6.81 8.57 -13.19
N ASN A 172 7.34 9.17 -14.26
CA ASN A 172 7.48 8.50 -15.56
C ASN A 172 8.92 8.50 -16.10
N CYS A 173 9.86 9.14 -15.40
CA CYS A 173 11.28 9.15 -15.78
C CYS A 173 12.12 8.30 -14.85
N TYR A 174 13.23 7.81 -15.39
CA TYR A 174 14.10 6.85 -14.72
C TYR A 174 14.77 7.50 -13.51
N LEU A 175 14.46 6.96 -12.34
CA LEU A 175 15.12 7.35 -11.08
C LEU A 175 16.57 6.88 -11.12
N GLU A 176 17.51 7.81 -11.22
CA GLU A 176 18.95 7.52 -11.27
C GLU A 176 19.36 6.50 -12.36
N GLY A 177 18.59 6.41 -13.45
CA GLY A 177 18.84 5.47 -14.55
C GLY A 177 18.32 4.06 -14.31
N LEU A 178 17.48 3.83 -13.29
CA LEU A 178 16.75 2.58 -13.09
C LEU A 178 15.59 2.51 -14.09
N ALA A 179 15.44 1.37 -14.77
CA ALA A 179 14.43 1.22 -15.83
C ALA A 179 13.02 1.27 -15.22
N ASP A 180 12.28 2.33 -15.52
CA ASP A 180 11.02 2.67 -14.87
C ASP A 180 9.84 1.90 -15.50
N LEU A 181 9.20 1.05 -14.69
CA LEU A 181 8.07 0.22 -15.14
C LEU A 181 6.84 1.09 -15.42
N ASP A 182 6.06 0.72 -16.43
CA ASP A 182 4.80 1.39 -16.74
C ASP A 182 3.64 0.65 -16.04
N GLN A 183 3.36 1.03 -14.79
CA GLN A 183 2.28 0.42 -14.01
C GLN A 183 0.88 0.85 -14.48
N SER A 184 0.75 1.71 -15.50
CA SER A 184 -0.53 1.98 -16.15
C SER A 184 -1.03 0.79 -16.99
N GLN A 185 -0.16 -0.19 -17.27
CA GLN A 185 -0.48 -1.42 -18.00
C GLN A 185 -1.02 -2.53 -17.09
N ASP A 186 -2.11 -3.18 -17.52
CA ASP A 186 -2.69 -4.33 -16.81
C ASP A 186 -1.69 -5.46 -16.60
N TYR A 187 -0.83 -5.72 -17.59
CA TYR A 187 0.17 -6.78 -17.52
C TYR A 187 1.20 -6.50 -16.41
N VAL A 188 1.76 -5.28 -16.35
CA VAL A 188 2.72 -4.89 -15.32
C VAL A 188 2.09 -5.00 -13.94
N ARG A 189 0.85 -4.52 -13.77
CA ARG A 189 0.11 -4.65 -12.50
C ARG A 189 -0.13 -6.11 -12.12
N ALA A 190 -0.50 -6.97 -13.06
CA ALA A 190 -0.77 -8.38 -12.78
C ALA A 190 0.47 -9.12 -12.24
N GLU A 191 1.64 -8.90 -12.83
CA GLU A 191 2.91 -9.49 -12.37
C GLU A 191 3.27 -9.00 -10.94
N ILE A 192 3.09 -7.70 -10.65
CA ILE A 192 3.32 -7.13 -9.31
C ILE A 192 2.32 -7.71 -8.29
N VAL A 193 1.05 -7.82 -8.65
CA VAL A 193 -0.01 -8.42 -7.83
C VAL A 193 0.31 -9.87 -7.51
N GLU A 194 0.74 -10.66 -8.50
CA GLU A 194 1.11 -12.06 -8.30
C GLU A 194 2.26 -12.19 -7.31
N TYR A 195 3.31 -11.36 -7.47
CA TYR A 195 4.41 -11.29 -6.53
C TYR A 195 3.96 -10.94 -5.10
N MET A 196 3.14 -9.91 -4.94
CA MET A 196 2.67 -9.47 -3.61
C MET A 196 1.73 -10.50 -2.97
N ASN A 197 0.82 -11.10 -3.74
CA ASN A 197 -0.08 -12.14 -3.25
C ASN A 197 0.68 -13.39 -2.81
N LYS A 198 1.72 -13.79 -3.55
CA LYS A 198 2.60 -14.89 -3.13
C LYS A 198 3.20 -14.63 -1.75
N LEU A 199 3.64 -13.40 -1.46
CA LEU A 199 4.18 -13.02 -0.16
C LEU A 199 3.11 -13.01 0.94
N ILE A 200 1.89 -12.52 0.64
CA ILE A 200 0.76 -12.56 1.57
C ILE A 200 0.38 -14.00 1.90
N GLU A 201 0.32 -14.88 0.91
CA GLU A 201 0.04 -16.31 1.08
C GLU A 201 1.08 -17.02 1.97
N MET A 202 2.32 -16.53 1.98
CA MET A 202 3.36 -17.00 2.90
C MET A 202 3.19 -16.50 4.33
N GLY A 203 2.34 -15.49 4.57
CA GLY A 203 2.05 -14.94 5.89
C GLY A 203 2.70 -13.57 6.17
N VAL A 204 3.16 -12.85 5.15
CA VAL A 204 3.62 -11.45 5.29
C VAL A 204 2.43 -10.58 5.69
N ALA A 205 2.64 -9.69 6.67
CA ALA A 205 1.60 -8.84 7.23
C ALA A 205 1.44 -7.49 6.52
N GLY A 206 2.44 -7.09 5.72
CA GLY A 206 2.36 -5.86 4.94
C GLY A 206 3.64 -5.54 4.19
N PHE A 207 3.68 -4.34 3.61
CA PHE A 207 4.75 -3.93 2.71
C PHE A 207 5.25 -2.52 3.05
N ARG A 208 6.57 -2.34 3.02
CA ARG A 208 7.21 -1.04 2.85
C ARG A 208 7.38 -0.84 1.35
N ILE A 209 6.61 0.07 0.78
CA ILE A 209 6.64 0.36 -0.66
C ILE A 209 7.83 1.26 -0.96
N ASP A 210 8.83 0.73 -1.68
CA ASP A 210 9.96 1.51 -2.12
C ASP A 210 9.56 2.55 -3.18
N ALA A 211 10.28 3.68 -3.20
CA ALA A 211 10.14 4.73 -4.20
C ALA A 211 8.68 5.18 -4.49
N ALA A 212 7.75 5.07 -3.53
CA ALA A 212 6.32 5.30 -3.78
C ALA A 212 5.97 6.68 -4.39
N LYS A 213 6.81 7.71 -4.16
CA LYS A 213 6.68 9.04 -4.78
C LYS A 213 6.79 9.01 -6.32
N HIS A 214 7.54 8.04 -6.84
CA HIS A 214 7.86 7.84 -8.24
C HIS A 214 6.84 6.95 -8.98
N MET A 215 5.75 6.56 -8.32
CA MET A 215 4.63 5.86 -8.94
C MET A 215 3.37 6.74 -8.86
N TRP A 216 2.39 6.52 -9.75
CA TRP A 216 1.10 7.19 -9.59
C TRP A 216 0.29 6.57 -8.47
N PRO A 217 -0.43 7.38 -7.66
CA PRO A 217 -1.39 6.86 -6.68
C PRO A 217 -2.39 5.86 -7.28
N ALA A 218 -2.79 6.10 -8.53
CA ALA A 218 -3.70 5.23 -9.28
C ALA A 218 -3.06 3.88 -9.65
N ASP A 219 -1.74 3.73 -9.65
CA ASP A 219 -1.12 2.44 -10.01
C ASP A 219 -1.03 1.47 -8.82
N PHE A 220 -1.07 2.00 -7.58
CA PHE A 220 -1.24 1.19 -6.38
C PHE A 220 -2.61 0.51 -6.29
N CYS A 221 -3.57 1.07 -7.01
CA CYS A 221 -5.00 0.81 -6.86
C CYS A 221 -5.36 -0.66 -7.18
N CYS A 222 -4.68 -1.32 -8.13
CA CYS A 222 -5.00 -2.71 -8.46
C CYS A 222 -4.21 -3.76 -7.65
N THR A 223 -3.35 -3.37 -6.72
CA THR A 223 -2.50 -4.32 -5.95
C THR A 223 -3.11 -4.76 -4.62
N VAL A 224 -4.06 -3.99 -4.07
CA VAL A 224 -4.69 -4.25 -2.78
C VAL A 224 -6.16 -3.85 -2.92
N HIS A 225 -7.08 -4.78 -2.61
CA HIS A 225 -8.53 -4.64 -2.81
C HIS A 225 -9.11 -3.24 -2.46
N SER A 226 -9.87 -2.65 -3.40
CA SER A 226 -10.71 -1.41 -3.35
C SER A 226 -9.96 -0.05 -3.47
N ASN A 227 -10.29 0.74 -4.51
CA ASN A 227 -9.72 2.07 -4.85
C ASN A 227 -10.50 3.25 -4.24
N GLN A 228 -11.17 2.98 -3.13
CA GLN A 228 -11.91 3.98 -2.39
C GLN A 228 -11.16 4.25 -1.10
N ILE A 229 -10.47 5.39 -1.05
CA ILE A 229 -9.62 5.75 0.08
C ILE A 229 -10.11 7.06 0.70
N SER A 230 -10.08 7.15 2.02
CA SER A 230 -10.34 8.40 2.72
C SER A 230 -9.34 8.64 3.84
N PHE A 231 -9.10 9.91 4.14
CA PHE A 231 -8.19 10.36 5.18
C PHE A 231 -8.92 11.37 6.05
N CYS A 232 -8.69 11.29 7.36
CA CYS A 232 -9.08 12.33 8.30
C CYS A 232 -7.86 12.85 9.07
N ARG A 233 -7.89 14.13 9.46
CA ARG A 233 -6.83 14.75 10.28
C ARG A 233 -7.42 15.33 11.58
N GLY A 234 -7.74 14.46 12.54
CA GLY A 234 -8.00 14.83 13.95
C GLY A 234 -8.87 16.08 14.17
N GLY A 235 -9.99 16.23 13.44
CA GLY A 235 -10.90 17.37 13.52
C GLY A 235 -10.65 18.52 12.54
N ALA A 236 -9.54 18.54 11.83
CA ALA A 236 -9.20 19.64 10.94
C ALA A 236 -9.74 19.47 9.52
N GLY A 237 -9.83 18.25 9.00
CA GLY A 237 -10.31 17.99 7.65
C GLY A 237 -10.41 16.51 7.30
N PHE A 238 -11.16 16.24 6.24
CA PHE A 238 -11.43 14.94 5.65
C PHE A 238 -11.33 15.04 4.13
N ILE A 239 -10.78 14.02 3.50
CA ILE A 239 -10.72 13.89 2.05
C ILE A 239 -10.99 12.43 1.67
N ALA A 240 -11.78 12.21 0.64
CA ALA A 240 -12.07 10.90 0.08
C ALA A 240 -11.81 10.92 -1.42
N PHE A 241 -11.38 9.77 -1.94
CA PHE A 241 -11.08 9.55 -3.34
C PHE A 241 -11.85 8.31 -3.78
N ASN A 242 -12.47 8.40 -4.95
CA ASN A 242 -12.99 7.26 -5.67
C ASN A 242 -12.22 7.13 -6.97
N LEU A 243 -11.25 6.21 -6.98
CA LEU A 243 -10.46 5.87 -8.16
C LEU A 243 -10.88 4.49 -8.70
N ASP A 244 -12.07 4.02 -8.32
CA ASP A 244 -12.64 2.75 -8.75
C ASP A 244 -13.54 2.92 -9.98
N SER A 245 -13.86 1.80 -10.64
CA SER A 245 -14.82 1.77 -11.74
C SER A 245 -16.29 1.68 -11.30
N TRP A 246 -16.57 1.88 -10.01
CA TRP A 246 -17.92 1.96 -9.44
C TRP A 246 -18.00 3.11 -8.43
N ASP A 247 -19.22 3.57 -8.16
CA ASP A 247 -19.45 4.72 -7.31
C ASP A 247 -19.05 4.45 -5.85
N LEU A 248 -18.42 5.43 -5.19
CA LEU A 248 -18.23 5.42 -3.75
C LEU A 248 -19.52 5.92 -3.12
N GLN A 249 -20.22 5.05 -2.37
CA GLN A 249 -21.47 5.36 -1.68
C GLN A 249 -21.47 4.72 -0.29
N GLN A 250 -20.73 5.33 0.65
CA GLN A 250 -20.42 4.74 1.95
C GLN A 250 -20.55 5.76 3.08
N THR A 251 -20.91 5.29 4.28
CA THR A 251 -20.81 6.11 5.50
C THR A 251 -19.42 5.98 6.10
N LEU A 252 -18.65 7.07 6.12
CA LEU A 252 -17.25 7.08 6.52
C LEU A 252 -17.03 7.94 7.77
N GLN A 253 -16.02 7.56 8.58
CA GLN A 253 -15.57 8.37 9.72
C GLN A 253 -14.76 9.58 9.21
N THR A 254 -15.30 10.78 9.43
CA THR A 254 -14.67 12.02 8.96
C THR A 254 -13.74 12.65 9.98
N CYS A 255 -13.86 12.24 11.24
CA CYS A 255 -13.20 12.85 12.40
C CYS A 255 -13.52 14.34 12.61
N LEU A 256 -14.47 14.92 11.85
CA LEU A 256 -14.96 16.28 12.01
C LEU A 256 -16.10 16.36 13.03
N SER A 257 -16.31 17.53 13.62
CA SER A 257 -17.47 17.79 14.48
C SER A 257 -18.77 17.76 13.68
N ALA A 258 -19.89 17.48 14.34
CA ALA A 258 -21.22 17.55 13.71
C ALA A 258 -21.49 18.90 13.03
N GLY A 259 -22.08 18.85 11.83
CA GLY A 259 -22.49 20.02 11.06
C GLY A 259 -22.41 19.78 9.55
N THR A 260 -22.76 20.81 8.78
CA THR A 260 -22.71 20.74 7.32
C THR A 260 -21.47 21.46 6.81
N TYR A 261 -20.76 20.84 5.88
CA TYR A 261 -19.50 21.31 5.33
C TYR A 261 -19.60 21.42 3.82
N CYS A 262 -19.01 22.47 3.26
CA CYS A 262 -18.85 22.63 1.82
C CYS A 262 -17.73 21.71 1.31
N ASP A 263 -18.01 20.93 0.28
CA ASP A 263 -16.98 20.21 -0.46
C ASP A 263 -16.16 21.21 -1.30
N VAL A 264 -14.89 21.38 -0.93
CA VAL A 264 -14.01 22.36 -1.55
C VAL A 264 -13.40 21.88 -2.87
N ILE A 265 -13.71 20.66 -3.29
CA ILE A 265 -13.36 20.14 -4.62
C ILE A 265 -14.45 20.55 -5.61
N SER A 266 -15.71 20.15 -5.37
CA SER A 266 -16.83 20.51 -6.26
C SER A 266 -17.30 21.97 -6.15
N GLY A 267 -16.80 22.74 -5.18
CA GLY A 267 -17.18 24.14 -5.02
C GLY A 267 -16.40 24.94 -3.99
N SER A 268 -16.97 26.06 -3.54
CA SER A 268 -16.37 26.97 -2.57
C SER A 268 -17.43 27.51 -1.62
N LEU A 269 -17.01 27.86 -0.40
CA LEU A 269 -17.86 28.52 0.59
C LEU A 269 -17.92 30.02 0.31
N VAL A 270 -19.10 30.52 -0.05
CA VAL A 270 -19.36 31.94 -0.35
C VAL A 270 -20.56 32.39 0.47
N ASP A 271 -20.37 33.41 1.32
CA ASP A 271 -21.43 34.02 2.15
C ASP A 271 -22.26 33.02 2.98
N GLY A 272 -21.61 31.97 3.51
CA GLY A 272 -22.27 30.93 4.31
C GLY A 272 -23.01 29.86 3.51
N SER A 273 -22.86 29.84 2.19
CA SER A 273 -23.41 28.81 1.30
C SER A 273 -22.31 28.14 0.48
N CYS A 274 -22.41 26.84 0.27
CA CYS A 274 -21.53 26.14 -0.66
C CYS A 274 -22.00 26.32 -2.10
N THR A 275 -21.09 26.57 -3.03
CA THR A 275 -21.41 26.62 -4.48
C THR A 275 -21.43 25.23 -5.13
N GLY A 276 -20.90 24.21 -4.44
CA GLY A 276 -20.83 22.83 -4.88
C GLY A 276 -21.62 21.89 -3.97
N LYS A 277 -21.15 20.65 -3.82
CA LYS A 277 -21.76 19.68 -2.91
C LYS A 277 -21.56 20.09 -1.44
N SER A 278 -22.49 19.66 -0.59
CA SER A 278 -22.36 19.80 0.87
C SER A 278 -22.47 18.43 1.53
N VAL A 279 -21.66 18.21 2.56
CA VAL A 279 -21.63 16.97 3.34
C VAL A 279 -22.08 17.25 4.76
N THR A 280 -23.02 16.46 5.27
CA THR A 280 -23.48 16.56 6.66
C THR A 280 -22.79 15.51 7.51
N VAL A 281 -22.03 15.96 8.50
CA VAL A 281 -21.37 15.15 9.51
C VAL A 281 -22.28 15.01 10.72
N GLY A 282 -22.53 13.77 11.16
CA GLY A 282 -23.35 13.43 12.32
C GLY A 282 -22.68 13.73 13.66
N SER A 283 -23.43 13.56 14.75
CA SER A 283 -22.91 13.71 16.12
C SER A 283 -21.85 12.67 16.50
N ASP A 284 -21.77 11.57 15.76
CA ASP A 284 -20.80 10.49 15.91
C ASP A 284 -19.55 10.64 15.02
N GLY A 285 -19.43 11.77 14.30
CA GLY A 285 -18.31 12.06 13.41
C GLY A 285 -18.37 11.38 12.04
N THR A 286 -19.43 10.62 11.74
CA THR A 286 -19.62 9.97 10.43
C THR A 286 -20.33 10.87 9.43
N ALA A 287 -20.12 10.62 8.14
CA ALA A 287 -20.91 11.23 7.06
C ALA A 287 -21.12 10.23 5.92
N TYR A 288 -22.24 10.36 5.21
CA TYR A 288 -22.43 9.66 3.93
C TYR A 288 -21.61 10.38 2.85
N ILE A 289 -20.68 9.65 2.24
CA ILE A 289 -19.77 10.11 1.21
C ILE A 289 -20.19 9.49 -0.11
N GLU A 290 -20.46 10.36 -1.08
CA GLU A 290 -20.79 9.99 -2.45
C GLU A 290 -19.82 10.64 -3.44
N ILE A 291 -19.06 9.81 -4.15
CA ILE A 291 -18.21 10.22 -5.27
C ILE A 291 -18.53 9.29 -6.43
N LEU A 292 -19.26 9.79 -7.43
CA LEU A 292 -19.65 9.02 -8.59
C LEU A 292 -18.49 8.88 -9.58
N THR A 293 -18.47 7.78 -10.32
CA THR A 293 -17.52 7.54 -11.43
C THR A 293 -17.62 8.57 -12.55
N THR A 294 -18.73 9.31 -12.64
CA THR A 294 -18.95 10.39 -13.61
C THR A 294 -18.39 11.74 -13.16
N GLU A 295 -17.90 11.85 -11.92
CA GLU A 295 -17.33 13.09 -11.41
C GLU A 295 -15.89 13.24 -11.89
N GLU A 296 -15.60 14.38 -12.52
CA GLU A 296 -14.31 14.65 -13.15
C GLU A 296 -13.14 14.56 -12.18
N ASP A 297 -13.34 15.02 -10.94
CA ASP A 297 -12.28 15.04 -9.94
C ASP A 297 -12.08 13.68 -9.25
N GLY A 298 -13.12 12.87 -9.11
CA GLY A 298 -13.05 11.63 -8.32
C GLY A 298 -12.64 11.85 -6.85
N VAL A 299 -12.76 13.07 -6.33
CA VAL A 299 -12.32 13.47 -4.98
C VAL A 299 -13.42 14.31 -4.31
N LEU A 300 -13.56 14.14 -3.00
CA LEU A 300 -14.35 14.99 -2.13
C LEU A 300 -13.48 15.45 -0.96
N ALA A 301 -13.49 16.73 -0.61
CA ALA A 301 -12.73 17.25 0.53
C ALA A 301 -13.54 18.25 1.34
N ILE A 302 -13.56 18.07 2.67
CA ILE A 302 -14.22 18.96 3.63
C ILE A 302 -13.27 19.28 4.78
N HIS A 303 -13.33 20.50 5.32
CA HIS A 303 -12.46 20.90 6.43
C HIS A 303 -13.16 21.83 7.41
N GLN A 304 -12.61 21.98 8.62
CA GLN A 304 -13.24 22.75 9.70
C GLN A 304 -13.62 24.20 9.31
N ASN A 305 -12.78 24.85 8.48
CA ASN A 305 -13.04 26.22 7.99
C ASN A 305 -14.05 26.30 6.82
N ALA A 306 -14.56 25.17 6.33
CA ALA A 306 -15.57 25.08 5.27
C ALA A 306 -16.95 24.71 5.85
N LYS A 307 -17.11 24.79 7.17
CA LYS A 307 -18.39 24.57 7.87
C LYS A 307 -19.36 25.72 7.59
N LEU A 308 -20.62 25.39 7.27
CA LEU A 308 -21.71 26.33 7.04
C LEU A 308 -22.29 26.86 8.37
#